data_AF-A0A2M9P5A8-F1
#
_entry.id   AF-A0A2M9P5A8-F1
#
_cell.length_a   1.000
_cell.length_b   1.000
_cell.length_c   1.000
_cell.angle_alpha   90.00
_cell.angle_beta   90.00
_cell.angle_gamma   90.00
#
_symmetry.space_group_name_H-M   'P 1'
#
loop_
_entity.id
_entity.type
_entity.pdbx_description
1 polymer ?
#
loop_
_entity_poly.entity_id
_entity_poly.type
_entity_poly.pdbx_seq_one_letter_code
_entity_poly.pdbx_strand_id
1 'polypeptide(L)' 'RAALPGLSRSETPLGAWLRGLSERAHPNVVVVALAAKLARIAWAVLRRGADYGRRTAAA' A
#
# COMPACT_ATOMS: atom_id res chain seq x y z
N ARG A 1 1.66 -15.83 -6.75
CA ARG A 1 0.29 -15.51 -6.27
C ARG A 1 0.19 -13.99 -6.13
N ALA A 2 -0.78 -13.34 -6.79
CA ALA A 2 -0.89 -11.88 -6.79
C ALA A 2 -1.31 -11.35 -5.40
N ALA A 3 -0.59 -10.37 -4.85
CA ALA A 3 -0.90 -9.74 -3.56
C ALA A 3 -2.06 -8.72 -3.65
N LEU A 4 -2.42 -8.31 -4.86
CA LEU A 4 -3.43 -7.29 -5.12
C LEU A 4 -4.85 -7.61 -4.60
N PRO A 5 -5.40 -8.83 -4.79
CA PRO A 5 -6.76 -9.12 -4.32
C PRO A 5 -6.85 -9.19 -2.80
N GLY A 6 -5.74 -9.48 -2.11
CA GLY A 6 -5.66 -9.45 -0.65
C GLY A 6 -5.60 -8.01 -0.12
N LEU A 7 -4.80 -7.16 -0.76
CA LEU A 7 -4.64 -5.75 -0.37
C LEU A 7 -5.86 -4.88 -0.72
N SER A 8 -6.59 -5.21 -1.80
CA SER A 8 -7.81 -4.49 -2.18
C SER A 8 -8.99 -4.75 -1.23
N ARG A 9 -9.02 -5.92 -0.58
CA ARG A 9 -10.08 -6.29 0.39
C ARG A 9 -9.83 -5.74 1.78
N SER A 10 -8.59 -5.44 2.14
CA SER A 10 -8.26 -4.88 3.45
C SER A 10 -9.01 -3.57 3.70
N GLU A 11 -9.68 -3.44 4.85
CA GLU A 11 -10.37 -2.22 5.32
C GLU A 11 -9.39 -1.12 5.80
N THR A 12 -8.26 -1.02 5.12
CA THR A 12 -7.27 0.01 5.38
C THR A 12 -7.51 1.19 4.43
N PRO A 13 -7.06 2.40 4.78
CA PRO A 13 -7.06 3.54 3.85
C PRO A 13 -6.35 3.23 2.53
N LEU A 14 -5.37 2.32 2.54
CA LEU A 14 -4.69 1.83 1.34
C LEU A 14 -5.60 0.95 0.47
N GLY A 15 -6.40 0.06 1.07
CA GLY A 15 -7.36 -0.78 0.37
C GLY A 15 -8.49 0.03 -0.26
N ALA A 16 -9.04 1.02 0.46
CA ALA A 16 -10.02 1.96 -0.09
C ALA A 16 -9.46 2.76 -1.29
N TRP A 17 -8.23 3.27 -1.15
CA TRP A 17 -7.53 3.93 -2.26
C TRP A 17 -7.33 3.00 -3.46
N LEU A 18 -6.93 1.74 -3.23
CA LEU A 18 -6.70 0.77 -4.30
C LEU A 18 -8.00 0.40 -5.03
N ARG A 19 -9.13 0.28 -4.32
CA ARG A 19 -10.46 0.03 -4.91
C ARG A 19 -10.87 1.18 -5.84
N GLY A 20 -10.83 2.42 -5.36
CA GLY A 20 -11.13 3.59 -6.19
C GLY A 20 -10.18 3.78 -7.38
N LEU A 21 -8.93 3.30 -7.27
CA LEU A 21 -7.97 3.32 -8.37
C LEU A 21 -8.22 2.19 -9.37
N SER A 22 -8.67 1.03 -8.91
CA SER A 22 -9.04 -0.12 -9.76
C SER A 22 -10.31 0.13 -10.56
N GLU A 23 -11.22 0.95 -10.04
CA GLU A 23 -12.42 1.41 -10.76
C GLU A 23 -12.10 2.39 -11.91
N ARG A 24 -10.95 3.09 -11.84
CA ARG A 24 -10.62 4.20 -12.76
C ARG A 24 -9.44 3.89 -13.68
N ALA A 25 -8.61 2.91 -13.36
CA ALA A 25 -7.35 2.64 -14.05
C ALA A 25 -7.16 1.17 -14.38
N HIS A 26 -6.40 0.90 -15.45
CA HIS A 26 -6.08 -0.45 -15.89
C HIS A 26 -5.30 -1.22 -14.80
N PRO A 27 -5.52 -2.54 -14.62
CA PRO A 27 -4.86 -3.35 -13.60
C PRO A 27 -3.34 -3.18 -13.53
N ASN A 28 -2.66 -3.07 -14.67
CA ASN A 28 -1.21 -2.84 -14.72
C ASN A 28 -0.81 -1.49 -14.11
N VAL A 29 -1.61 -0.44 -14.30
CA VAL A 29 -1.39 0.87 -13.68
C VAL A 29 -1.60 0.79 -12.17
N VAL A 30 -2.60 0.03 -11.71
CA VAL A 30 -2.85 -0.22 -10.28
C VAL A 30 -1.64 -0.93 -9.64
N VAL A 31 -1.07 -1.94 -10.31
CA VAL A 31 0.14 -2.65 -9.86
C VAL A 31 1.31 -1.67 -9.68
N VAL A 32 1.58 -0.86 -10.70
CA VAL A 32 2.72 0.09 -10.70
C VAL A 32 2.51 1.17 -9.64
N ALA A 33 1.31 1.72 -9.52
CA ALA A 33 0.98 2.72 -8.50
C ALA A 33 1.13 2.16 -7.08
N LEU A 34 0.70 0.90 -6.86
CA LEU A 34 0.91 0.21 -5.59
C LEU A 34 2.41 0.03 -5.29
N ALA A 35 3.19 -0.42 -6.27
CA ALA A 35 4.63 -0.60 -6.12
C ALA A 35 5.33 0.72 -5.78
N ALA A 36 4.99 1.81 -6.48
CA ALA A 36 5.51 3.14 -6.20
C ALA A 36 5.16 3.62 -4.78
N LYS A 37 3.93 3.34 -4.32
CA LYS A 37 3.52 3.69 -2.95
C LYS A 37 4.30 2.91 -1.89
N LEU A 38 4.51 1.61 -2.11
CA LEU A 38 5.32 0.78 -1.21
C LEU A 38 6.80 1.21 -1.20
N ALA A 39 7.37 1.52 -2.37
CA ALA A 39 8.73 2.04 -2.49
C ALA A 39 8.91 3.36 -1.72
N ARG A 40 7.92 4.26 -1.77
CA ARG A 40 7.92 5.50 -0.99
C ARG A 40 7.93 5.25 0.53
N ILE A 41 7.17 4.26 1.00
CA ILE A 41 7.13 3.87 2.41
C ILE A 41 8.47 3.27 2.82
N ALA A 42 9.01 2.33 2.04
CA ALA A 42 10.32 1.72 2.29
C ALA A 42 11.42 2.79 2.34
N TRP A 43 11.44 3.71 1.40
CA TRP A 43 12.38 4.83 1.39
C TRP A 43 12.23 5.73 2.63
N ALA A 44 11.01 6.05 3.05
CA ALA A 44 10.79 6.86 4.25
C ALA A 44 11.27 6.16 5.53
N VAL A 45 11.09 4.83 5.62
CA VAL A 45 11.61 4.01 6.73
C VAL A 45 13.13 4.01 6.72
N LEU A 46 13.75 3.66 5.58
CA LEU A 46 15.20 3.65 5.43
C LEU A 46 15.83 5.02 5.70
N ARG A 47 15.23 6.10 5.18
CA ARG A 47 15.73 7.47 5.38
C ARG A 47 15.62 7.95 6.83
N ARG A 48 14.59 7.49 7.56
CA ARG A 48 14.43 7.88 8.97
C ARG A 48 15.35 7.09 9.90
N GLY A 49 16.03 6.04 9.43
CA GLY A 49 16.89 5.19 10.25
C GLY A 49 16.15 4.54 11.44
N ALA A 50 14.82 4.55 11.40
CA ALA A 50 13.97 4.02 12.45
C ALA A 50 13.55 2.61 12.05
N ASP A 51 13.59 1.68 13.00
CA ASP A 51 12.96 0.37 12.82
C ASP A 51 11.51 0.56 12.42
N TYR A 52 11.02 -0.33 11.54
CA TYR A 52 9.61 -0.37 11.16
C TYR A 52 8.76 -0.73 12.37
N GLY A 53 8.45 0.27 13.19
CA GLY A 53 7.41 0.19 14.20
C GLY A 53 6.09 0.21 13.45
N ARG A 54 5.54 -0.97 13.13
CA ARG A 54 4.10 -1.09 12.90
C ARG A 54 3.47 -0.42 14.10
N ARG A 55 2.89 0.77 13.91
CA ARG A 55 2.15 1.46 14.97
C ARG A 55 0.95 0.59 15.26
N THR A 56 1.13 -0.40 16.13
CA THR A 56 0.06 -0.99 16.90
C THR A 56 -0.48 0.17 17.69
N ALA A 57 -1.56 0.78 17.21
CA ALA A 57 -2.34 1.66 18.07
C ALA A 57 -2.66 0.81 19.30
N ALA A 58 -2.04 1.16 20.42
CA ALA A 58 -2.37 0.56 21.70
C ALA A 58 -3.80 1.02 22.04
N ALA A 59 -4.61 0.02 22.39
CA ALA A 59 -5.90 0.04 23.12
C ALA A 59 -6.86 1.21 22.85
#